data_AF-A0A8B6H7B7-F1
#
_entry.id   AF-A0A8B6H7B7-F1
#
_cell.length_a   1.000
_cell.length_b   1.000
_cell.length_c   1.000
_cell.angle_alpha   90.00
_cell.angle_beta   90.00
_cell.angle_gamma   90.00
#
_symmetry.space_group_name_H-M   'P 1'
#
loop_
_entity.id
_entity.type
_entity.pdbx_description
1 polymer ?
#
loop_
_entity_poly.entity_id
_entity_poly.type
_entity_poly.pdbx_seq_one_letter_code
_entity_poly.pdbx_strand_id
1 'polypeptide(L)'
;MDDENEKIDNGIELNENLASNDNNSSHNCAVERKITQTDHLNKQLLNAFLERLNTKTENVQDKECTTDVEWVENTTDETDEITSSLKNGIKLKNVFIIGISGPSNSGKTSLTSCLKKSLPGSAHICQDDYFHPPGDKRLTWIPEVQHHNWEVFSSLDMDSMVRDVKKIKEIWMEEVQDKPSILLVEGFTIFNYGPLNELFDKRYFLVTSKETCEQRRLTRDYNPPDVPGYFDKVVWPHYIQAYSEIMERDDINFIKEDMSKEEIFTQVKNDIDIYLESL
;
A
#
# COMPACT_ATOMS: atom_id res chain seq x y z
N MET A 1 -54.49 33.16 -62.68
CA MET A 1 -53.15 33.55 -62.18
C MET A 1 -52.60 32.31 -61.49
N ASP A 2 -52.42 31.21 -62.20
CA ASP A 2 -51.43 30.97 -63.30
C ASP A 2 -50.03 31.12 -62.67
N ASP A 3 -49.14 30.12 -62.57
CA ASP A 3 -48.81 28.96 -63.42
C ASP A 3 -48.28 27.81 -62.53
N GLU A 4 -48.79 26.57 -62.60
CA GLU A 4 -48.31 25.44 -63.43
C GLU A 4 -46.85 25.47 -63.92
N ASN A 5 -46.02 24.53 -63.45
CA ASN A 5 -45.16 23.74 -64.34
C ASN A 5 -44.75 22.39 -63.73
N GLU A 6 -45.50 21.39 -64.18
CA GLU A 6 -45.23 19.97 -64.36
C GLU A 6 -43.83 19.70 -64.98
N LYS A 7 -43.08 18.65 -64.62
CA LYS A 7 -42.83 17.37 -65.36
C LYS A 7 -41.39 16.90 -65.03
N ILE A 8 -40.94 15.63 -64.98
CA ILE A 8 -41.31 14.33 -65.55
C ILE A 8 -40.68 13.22 -64.68
N ASP A 9 -41.40 12.10 -64.59
CA ASP A 9 -41.05 10.77 -64.08
C ASP A 9 -40.09 10.00 -65.04
N ASN A 10 -39.22 9.14 -64.50
CA ASN A 10 -38.71 7.95 -65.19
C ASN A 10 -38.03 7.01 -64.18
N GLY A 11 -38.74 5.95 -63.78
CA GLY A 11 -38.22 4.88 -62.94
C GLY A 11 -37.21 3.97 -63.63
N ILE A 12 -36.39 3.31 -62.80
CA ILE A 12 -35.76 2.00 -63.06
C ILE A 12 -35.73 1.26 -61.72
N GLU A 13 -36.51 0.18 -61.60
CA GLU A 13 -36.24 -0.93 -60.67
C GLU A 13 -34.94 -1.64 -61.09
N LEU A 14 -34.13 -2.09 -60.12
CA LEU A 14 -33.66 -3.48 -59.98
C LEU A 14 -32.58 -3.64 -58.89
N ASN A 15 -32.90 -4.55 -57.96
CA ASN A 15 -32.07 -5.53 -57.24
C ASN A 15 -30.82 -5.16 -56.41
N GLU A 16 -30.93 -5.54 -55.13
CA GLU A 16 -29.98 -6.32 -54.30
C GLU A 16 -28.48 -6.13 -54.54
N ASN A 17 -27.78 -5.61 -53.52
CA ASN A 17 -26.57 -6.28 -53.05
C ASN A 17 -26.28 -5.99 -51.58
N LEU A 18 -26.09 -7.08 -50.85
CA LEU A 18 -25.58 -7.17 -49.48
C LEU A 18 -24.20 -6.51 -49.37
N ALA A 19 -24.04 -5.63 -48.39
CA ALA A 19 -22.73 -5.35 -47.80
C ALA A 19 -22.94 -5.05 -46.31
N SER A 20 -22.59 -6.04 -45.49
CA SER A 20 -22.44 -5.94 -44.04
C SER A 20 -21.45 -4.84 -43.68
N ASN A 21 -21.88 -3.87 -42.87
CA ASN A 21 -21.01 -2.87 -42.27
C ASN A 21 -20.25 -3.50 -41.08
N ASP A 22 -19.18 -4.24 -41.37
CA ASP A 22 -18.20 -4.74 -40.39
C ASP A 22 -17.11 -3.70 -40.07
N ASN A 23 -17.51 -2.46 -39.73
CA ASN A 23 -16.56 -1.39 -39.38
C ASN A 23 -16.51 -1.05 -37.88
N ASN A 24 -17.25 -1.77 -37.02
CA ASN A 24 -17.23 -1.54 -35.55
C ASN A 24 -16.31 -2.52 -34.78
N SER A 25 -15.85 -3.60 -35.41
CA SER A 25 -14.98 -4.60 -34.77
C SER A 25 -13.51 -4.16 -34.72
N SER A 26 -13.02 -3.53 -35.79
CA SER A 26 -11.60 -3.15 -35.93
C SER A 26 -11.21 -1.96 -35.05
N HIS A 27 -12.11 -1.00 -34.82
CA HIS A 27 -11.89 0.10 -33.89
C HIS A 27 -11.92 -0.35 -32.43
N ASN A 28 -12.89 -1.20 -32.02
CA ASN A 28 -12.93 -1.74 -30.66
C ASN A 28 -11.71 -2.61 -30.37
N CYS A 29 -11.27 -3.46 -31.30
CA CYS A 29 -10.09 -4.29 -31.12
C CYS A 29 -8.79 -3.47 -31.03
N ALA A 30 -8.69 -2.33 -31.73
CA ALA A 30 -7.53 -1.43 -31.63
C ALA A 30 -7.51 -0.62 -30.33
N VAL A 31 -8.69 -0.25 -29.80
CA VAL A 31 -8.83 0.41 -28.50
C VAL A 31 -8.54 -0.58 -27.36
N GLU A 32 -9.10 -1.80 -27.41
CA GLU A 32 -8.82 -2.87 -26.45
C GLU A 32 -7.34 -3.29 -26.45
N ARG A 33 -6.68 -3.38 -27.63
CA ARG A 33 -5.23 -3.64 -27.72
C ARG A 33 -4.38 -2.52 -27.15
N LYS A 34 -4.78 -1.25 -27.32
CA LYS A 34 -4.08 -0.11 -26.73
C LYS A 34 -4.26 -0.06 -25.21
N ILE A 35 -5.45 -0.37 -24.71
CA ILE A 35 -5.74 -0.45 -23.26
C ILE A 35 -4.89 -1.58 -22.66
N THR A 36 -5.01 -2.80 -23.17
CA THR A 36 -4.24 -3.96 -22.68
C THR A 36 -2.71 -3.79 -22.78
N GLN A 37 -2.20 -3.11 -23.80
CA GLN A 37 -0.78 -2.81 -23.92
C GLN A 37 -0.32 -1.71 -22.93
N THR A 38 -1.18 -0.75 -22.63
CA THR A 38 -0.94 0.29 -21.61
C THR A 38 -0.98 -0.33 -20.20
N ASP A 39 -1.94 -1.22 -19.94
CA ASP A 39 -2.05 -1.98 -18.70
C ASP A 39 -0.81 -2.86 -18.47
N HIS A 40 -0.34 -3.53 -19.52
CA HIS A 40 0.86 -4.36 -19.44
C HIS A 40 2.11 -3.51 -19.13
N LEU A 41 2.24 -2.33 -19.76
CA LEU A 41 3.36 -1.42 -19.51
C LEU A 41 3.30 -0.81 -18.10
N ASN A 42 2.11 -0.41 -17.64
CA ASN A 42 1.89 0.09 -16.28
C ASN A 42 2.22 -0.99 -15.24
N LYS A 43 1.84 -2.25 -15.50
CA LYS A 43 2.16 -3.39 -14.63
C LYS A 43 3.66 -3.68 -14.58
N GLN A 44 4.37 -3.60 -15.71
CA GLN A 44 5.83 -3.72 -15.73
C GLN A 44 6.52 -2.57 -14.99
N LEU A 45 6.05 -1.34 -15.15
CA LEU A 45 6.59 -0.17 -14.47
C LEU A 45 6.31 -0.20 -12.96
N LEU A 46 5.12 -0.67 -12.57
CA LEU A 46 4.75 -0.89 -11.18
C LEU A 46 5.58 -2.00 -10.57
N ASN A 47 5.70 -3.16 -11.22
CA ASN A 47 6.55 -4.24 -10.73
C ASN A 47 8.01 -3.79 -10.61
N ALA A 48 8.54 -3.07 -11.60
CA ALA A 48 9.88 -2.50 -11.52
C ALA A 48 10.01 -1.43 -10.41
N PHE A 49 8.94 -0.67 -10.14
CA PHE A 49 8.90 0.31 -9.05
C PHE A 49 8.83 -0.37 -7.68
N LEU A 50 7.96 -1.37 -7.51
CA LEU A 50 7.83 -2.20 -6.32
C LEU A 50 9.11 -3.01 -6.06
N GLU A 51 9.75 -3.55 -7.10
CA GLU A 51 11.06 -4.19 -7.02
C GLU A 51 12.15 -3.21 -6.60
N ARG A 52 12.12 -1.96 -7.08
CA ARG A 52 13.05 -0.91 -6.61
C ARG A 52 12.82 -0.51 -5.15
N LEU A 53 11.58 -0.55 -4.67
CA LEU A 53 11.27 -0.35 -3.26
C LEU A 53 11.77 -1.55 -2.43
N ASN A 54 11.52 -2.77 -2.90
CA ASN A 54 11.91 -4.00 -2.21
C ASN A 54 13.45 -4.24 -2.18
N THR A 55 14.18 -3.89 -3.24
CA THR A 55 15.65 -4.09 -3.32
C THR A 55 16.46 -3.17 -2.41
N LYS A 56 15.86 -2.12 -1.82
CA LYS A 56 16.51 -1.29 -0.81
C LYS A 56 16.53 -1.93 0.59
N THR A 57 15.72 -2.96 0.83
CA THR A 57 15.57 -3.61 2.15
C THR A 57 16.51 -4.81 2.39
N GLU A 58 17.30 -5.25 1.40
CA GLU A 58 18.27 -6.33 1.57
C GLU A 58 19.60 -5.82 2.16
N ASN A 59 19.59 -5.31 3.39
CA ASN A 59 20.81 -5.14 4.21
C ASN A 59 20.49 -5.06 5.72
N VAL A 60 19.61 -5.94 6.19
CA VAL A 60 19.47 -6.21 7.64
C VAL A 60 19.46 -7.72 7.83
N GLN A 61 20.51 -8.25 8.45
CA GLN A 61 20.58 -9.63 8.89
C GLN A 61 19.59 -9.87 10.05
N ASP A 62 18.33 -10.16 9.73
CA ASP A 62 17.40 -10.73 10.69
C ASP A 62 17.24 -12.23 10.38
N LYS A 63 17.89 -13.06 11.20
CA LYS A 63 17.81 -14.53 11.12
C LYS A 63 16.41 -15.02 11.49
N GLU A 64 15.78 -15.64 10.49
CA GLU A 64 14.86 -16.79 10.52
C GLU A 64 13.78 -16.86 11.61
N CYS A 65 12.53 -16.66 11.18
CA CYS A 65 11.39 -17.45 11.66
C CYS A 65 11.13 -18.51 10.59
N THR A 66 11.63 -19.73 10.84
CA THR A 66 11.36 -20.93 10.03
C THR A 66 10.57 -21.90 10.89
N THR A 67 9.29 -22.05 10.60
CA THR A 67 8.54 -23.26 10.91
C THR A 67 7.75 -23.61 9.66
N ASP A 68 8.12 -24.74 9.05
CA ASP A 68 7.45 -25.32 7.89
C ASP A 68 6.03 -25.71 8.31
N VAL A 69 5.04 -25.07 7.70
CA VAL A 69 3.64 -25.49 7.77
C VAL A 69 3.27 -25.99 6.38
N GLU A 70 3.18 -27.30 6.22
CA GLU A 70 2.59 -27.93 5.05
C GLU A 70 1.10 -27.57 4.97
N TRP A 71 0.69 -26.94 3.86
CA TRP A 71 -0.72 -26.68 3.57
C TRP A 71 -1.27 -27.79 2.67
N VAL A 72 -2.38 -28.39 3.12
CA VAL A 72 -3.20 -29.32 2.33
C VAL A 72 -4.06 -28.51 1.36
N GLU A 73 -3.85 -28.68 0.06
CA GLU A 73 -4.75 -28.16 -0.96
C GLU A 73 -6.05 -28.97 -0.96
N ASN A 74 -7.19 -28.30 -0.75
CA ASN A 74 -8.49 -28.82 -1.14
C ASN A 74 -9.06 -27.93 -2.25
N THR A 75 -9.01 -28.46 -3.47
CA THR A 75 -9.71 -27.95 -4.63
C THR A 75 -11.18 -28.34 -4.56
N THR A 76 -12.08 -27.38 -4.75
CA THR A 76 -13.39 -27.65 -5.37
C THR A 76 -13.74 -26.51 -6.32
N ASP A 77 -13.82 -26.88 -7.59
CA ASP A 77 -14.51 -26.15 -8.65
C ASP A 77 -15.96 -25.88 -8.27
N GLU A 78 -16.44 -24.68 -8.61
CA GLU A 78 -17.80 -24.30 -9.02
C GLU A 78 -18.10 -22.87 -8.53
N THR A 79 -18.12 -21.89 -9.45
CA THR A 79 -19.05 -20.74 -9.48
C THR A 79 -18.74 -19.78 -10.64
N ASP A 80 -19.04 -20.21 -11.87
CA ASP A 80 -18.89 -19.39 -13.09
C ASP A 80 -20.18 -18.66 -13.55
N GLU A 81 -21.26 -18.62 -12.75
CA GLU A 81 -22.53 -18.01 -13.20
C GLU A 81 -23.00 -16.76 -12.42
N ILE A 82 -22.31 -16.37 -11.34
CA ILE A 82 -22.77 -15.25 -10.50
C ILE A 82 -22.21 -13.89 -10.96
N THR A 83 -21.09 -13.87 -11.70
CA THR A 83 -20.34 -12.65 -12.05
C THR A 83 -21.01 -11.77 -13.13
N SER A 84 -22.07 -12.25 -13.78
CA SER A 84 -22.74 -11.51 -14.86
C SER A 84 -23.76 -10.46 -14.39
N SER A 85 -24.29 -10.57 -13.16
CA SER A 85 -25.47 -9.78 -12.74
C SER A 85 -25.21 -8.66 -11.71
N LEU A 86 -23.97 -8.41 -11.29
CA LEU A 86 -23.65 -7.37 -10.30
C LEU A 86 -23.14 -6.04 -10.89
N LYS A 87 -23.40 -5.75 -12.18
CA LYS A 87 -23.05 -4.47 -12.83
C LYS A 87 -23.93 -3.27 -12.45
N ASN A 88 -24.39 -3.18 -11.20
CA ASN A 88 -25.07 -2.00 -10.67
C ASN A 88 -24.54 -1.63 -9.27
N GLY A 89 -23.53 -0.76 -9.23
CA GLY A 89 -23.51 0.35 -8.26
C GLY A 89 -22.62 0.29 -7.03
N ILE A 90 -21.82 -0.76 -6.78
CA ILE A 90 -20.81 -0.73 -5.70
C ILE A 90 -19.45 -1.07 -6.30
N LYS A 91 -18.61 -0.05 -6.48
CA LYS A 91 -17.20 -0.24 -6.82
C LYS A 91 -16.53 -0.77 -5.55
N LEU A 92 -16.26 -2.07 -5.49
CA LEU A 92 -15.45 -2.66 -4.43
C LEU A 92 -14.13 -1.89 -4.32
N LYS A 93 -13.63 -1.69 -3.09
CA LYS A 93 -12.29 -1.10 -2.91
C LYS A 93 -11.28 -2.12 -3.42
N ASN A 94 -10.78 -1.92 -4.65
CA ASN A 94 -9.76 -2.77 -5.25
C ASN A 94 -8.39 -2.67 -4.55
N VAL A 95 -8.22 -1.72 -3.62
CA VAL A 95 -6.98 -1.49 -2.89
C VAL A 95 -7.25 -1.32 -1.40
N PHE A 96 -6.49 -2.03 -0.58
CA PHE A 96 -6.54 -2.00 0.87
C PHE A 96 -5.18 -1.58 1.44
N ILE A 97 -5.14 -0.43 2.12
CA ILE A 97 -3.90 0.15 2.66
C ILE A 97 -3.89 -0.01 4.18
N ILE A 98 -2.92 -0.78 4.67
CA ILE A 98 -2.76 -1.12 6.08
C ILE A 98 -1.55 -0.39 6.64
N GLY A 99 -1.76 0.43 7.66
CA GLY A 99 -0.69 1.10 8.40
C GLY A 99 -0.26 0.30 9.63
N ILE A 100 1.04 0.13 9.84
CA ILE A 100 1.65 -0.53 11.01
C ILE A 100 2.64 0.44 11.67
N SER A 101 2.27 0.96 12.83
CA SER A 101 3.10 1.92 13.57
C SER A 101 3.45 1.44 14.99
N GLY A 102 4.19 2.26 15.73
CA GLY A 102 4.76 1.92 17.03
C GLY A 102 6.15 2.52 17.25
N PRO A 103 6.66 2.54 18.50
CA PRO A 103 7.97 3.09 18.81
C PRO A 103 9.09 2.39 18.05
N SER A 104 10.28 3.00 18.03
CA SER A 104 11.50 2.35 17.56
C SER A 104 11.63 0.94 18.16
N ASN A 105 12.06 -0.03 17.36
CA ASN A 105 12.32 -1.41 17.80
C ASN A 105 11.11 -2.17 18.43
N SER A 106 9.87 -1.72 18.19
CA SER A 106 8.67 -2.44 18.65
C SER A 106 8.40 -3.76 17.92
N GLY A 107 8.98 -3.96 16.73
CA GLY A 107 8.80 -5.17 15.91
C GLY A 107 7.99 -4.96 14.62
N LYS A 108 7.72 -3.71 14.22
CA LYS A 108 6.96 -3.34 13.01
C LYS A 108 7.45 -4.12 11.78
N THR A 109 8.72 -3.98 11.41
CA THR A 109 9.30 -4.60 10.21
C THR A 109 9.25 -6.11 10.24
N SER A 110 9.39 -6.72 11.42
CA SER A 110 9.21 -8.17 11.58
C SER A 110 7.76 -8.58 11.33
N LEU A 111 6.79 -7.88 11.92
CA LEU A 111 5.36 -8.15 11.69
C LEU A 111 5.00 -7.95 10.21
N THR A 112 5.40 -6.84 9.61
CA THR A 112 5.16 -6.51 8.20
C THR A 112 5.75 -7.58 7.27
N SER A 113 6.96 -8.07 7.58
CA SER A 113 7.60 -9.15 6.81
C SER A 113 6.84 -10.47 6.90
N CYS A 114 6.34 -10.84 8.08
CA CYS A 114 5.50 -12.02 8.25
C CYS A 114 4.17 -11.88 7.50
N LEU A 115 3.52 -10.72 7.60
CA LEU A 115 2.28 -10.42 6.89
C LEU A 115 2.46 -10.51 5.38
N LYS A 116 3.51 -9.89 4.84
CA LYS A 116 3.85 -9.93 3.40
C LYS A 116 4.01 -11.35 2.88
N LYS A 117 4.65 -12.25 3.65
CA LYS A 117 4.76 -13.67 3.30
C LYS A 117 3.40 -14.38 3.28
N SER A 118 2.52 -14.03 4.21
CA SER A 118 1.19 -14.65 4.38
C SER A 118 0.08 -14.05 3.50
N LEU A 119 0.34 -12.91 2.85
CA LEU A 119 -0.60 -12.17 2.02
C LEU A 119 -0.01 -12.06 0.60
N PRO A 120 -0.15 -13.10 -0.25
CA PRO A 120 0.40 -13.10 -1.60
C PRO A 120 -0.10 -11.90 -2.42
N GLY A 121 0.81 -11.29 -3.19
CA GLY A 121 0.50 -10.11 -3.99
C GLY A 121 0.51 -8.78 -3.22
N SER A 122 0.78 -8.80 -1.91
CA SER A 122 0.93 -7.56 -1.14
C SER A 122 2.23 -6.82 -1.46
N ALA A 123 2.17 -5.48 -1.41
CA ALA A 123 3.33 -4.59 -1.48
C ALA A 123 3.65 -4.00 -0.09
N HIS A 124 4.85 -3.43 0.04
CA HIS A 124 5.34 -2.87 1.30
C HIS A 124 6.09 -1.56 1.06
N ILE A 125 5.81 -0.55 1.89
CA ILE A 125 6.56 0.70 2.01
C ILE A 125 7.06 0.85 3.45
N CYS A 126 8.35 1.12 3.62
CA CYS A 126 8.97 1.40 4.92
C CYS A 126 9.30 2.90 5.04
N GLN A 127 8.86 3.55 6.13
CA GLN A 127 9.15 4.96 6.39
C GLN A 127 10.66 5.24 6.48
N ASP A 128 11.46 4.27 6.95
CA ASP A 128 12.91 4.43 7.11
C ASP A 128 13.62 4.64 5.75
N ASP A 129 13.02 4.21 4.63
CA ASP A 129 13.56 4.45 3.28
C ASP A 129 13.47 5.92 2.83
N TYR A 130 12.75 6.75 3.59
CA TYR A 130 12.51 8.16 3.29
C TYR A 130 13.34 9.10 4.16
N PHE A 131 14.28 8.60 4.97
CA PHE A 131 15.22 9.45 5.67
C PHE A 131 16.09 10.26 4.69
N HIS A 132 16.28 11.54 5.00
CA HIS A 132 17.25 12.35 4.28
C HIS A 132 18.68 11.86 4.59
N PRO A 133 19.58 11.90 3.61
CA PRO A 133 20.95 11.43 3.81
C PRO A 133 21.69 12.33 4.81
N PRO A 134 22.71 11.80 5.52
CA PRO A 134 23.57 12.60 6.38
C PRO A 134 24.13 13.83 5.67
N GLY A 135 24.02 15.00 6.31
CA GLY A 135 24.45 16.29 5.76
C GLY A 135 23.40 17.05 4.96
N ASP A 136 22.18 16.51 4.79
CA ASP A 136 21.06 17.27 4.25
C ASP A 136 20.70 18.46 5.16
N LYS A 137 20.42 19.62 4.57
CA LYS A 137 20.14 20.88 5.28
C LYS A 137 18.82 20.86 6.06
N ARG A 138 17.93 19.90 5.76
CA ARG A 138 16.65 19.71 6.45
C ARG A 138 16.79 18.98 7.78
N LEU A 139 17.92 18.30 8.00
CA LEU A 139 18.21 17.66 9.28
C LEU A 139 18.38 18.71 10.38
N THR A 140 17.65 18.55 11.47
CA THR A 140 17.72 19.46 12.62
C THR A 140 18.85 19.03 13.54
N TRP A 141 19.80 19.92 13.84
CA TRP A 141 20.89 19.64 14.79
C TRP A 141 20.44 19.87 16.24
N ILE A 142 20.79 18.95 17.15
CA ILE A 142 20.54 19.07 18.59
C ILE A 142 21.88 19.31 19.32
N PRO A 143 22.19 20.55 19.74
CA PRO A 143 23.46 20.86 20.39
C PRO A 143 23.72 20.09 21.69
N GLU A 144 22.66 19.80 22.45
CA GLU A 144 22.78 19.16 23.77
C GLU A 144 23.36 17.73 23.70
N VAL A 145 22.97 16.97 22.68
CA VAL A 145 23.47 15.60 22.43
C VAL A 145 24.52 15.56 21.33
N GLN A 146 24.78 16.69 20.66
CA GLN A 146 25.68 16.78 19.50
C GLN A 146 25.31 15.77 18.41
N HIS A 147 24.02 15.71 18.06
CA HIS A 147 23.49 14.77 17.08
C HIS A 147 22.33 15.38 16.30
N HIS A 148 22.02 14.82 15.12
CA HIS A 148 20.82 15.22 14.37
C HIS A 148 19.57 14.62 15.01
N ASN A 149 18.45 15.33 14.90
CA ASN A 149 17.14 14.84 15.28
C ASN A 149 16.58 13.98 14.13
N TRP A 150 16.58 12.66 14.32
CA TRP A 150 16.01 11.69 13.39
C TRP A 150 14.54 11.35 13.69
N GLU A 151 13.96 11.94 14.73
CA GLU A 151 12.64 11.55 15.24
C GLU A 151 11.54 12.56 14.83
N VAL A 152 11.87 13.51 13.93
CA VAL A 152 11.00 14.60 13.47
C VAL A 152 10.71 14.50 11.99
N PHE A 153 9.57 15.01 11.53
CA PHE A 153 9.21 14.96 10.10
C PHE A 153 10.24 15.63 9.19
N SER A 154 10.96 16.65 9.64
CA SER A 154 11.98 17.30 8.81
C SER A 154 13.15 16.41 8.44
N SER A 155 13.37 15.28 9.14
CA SER A 155 14.39 14.30 8.74
C SER A 155 13.90 13.32 7.67
N LEU A 156 12.62 13.37 7.30
CA LEU A 156 11.97 12.43 6.40
C LEU A 156 11.38 13.15 5.18
N ASP A 157 11.50 12.54 4.00
CA ASP A 157 10.77 12.96 2.80
C ASP A 157 9.33 12.41 2.80
N MET A 158 8.52 12.89 3.75
CA MET A 158 7.13 12.43 3.92
C MET A 158 6.27 12.72 2.69
N ASP A 159 6.58 13.77 1.92
CA ASP A 159 5.87 14.11 0.69
C ASP A 159 6.17 13.08 -0.41
N SER A 160 7.41 12.63 -0.55
CA SER A 160 7.74 11.49 -1.43
C SER A 160 7.02 10.21 -0.98
N MET A 161 6.99 9.92 0.32
CA MET A 161 6.29 8.75 0.85
C MET A 161 4.79 8.77 0.52
N VAL A 162 4.12 9.91 0.72
CA VAL A 162 2.69 10.07 0.37
C VAL A 162 2.47 9.93 -1.13
N ARG A 163 3.36 10.50 -1.96
CA ARG A 163 3.28 10.35 -3.42
C ARG A 163 3.39 8.90 -3.85
N ASP A 164 4.29 8.12 -3.25
CA ASP A 164 4.48 6.73 -3.60
C ASP A 164 3.27 5.87 -3.19
N VAL A 165 2.72 6.07 -1.99
CA VAL A 165 1.48 5.40 -1.54
C VAL A 165 0.31 5.71 -2.48
N LYS A 166 0.12 6.99 -2.82
CA LYS A 166 -0.96 7.42 -3.74
C LYS A 166 -0.78 6.83 -5.13
N LYS A 167 0.45 6.82 -5.65
CA LYS A 167 0.76 6.27 -6.97
C LYS A 167 0.47 4.77 -7.04
N ILE A 168 0.86 4.00 -6.03
CA ILE A 168 0.54 2.56 -5.97
C ILE A 168 -0.98 2.36 -5.94
N LYS A 169 -1.69 3.12 -5.10
CA LYS A 169 -3.15 3.08 -5.01
C LYS A 169 -3.81 3.37 -6.35
N GLU A 170 -3.40 4.43 -7.04
CA GLU A 170 -3.94 4.82 -8.34
C GLU A 170 -3.76 3.70 -9.38
N ILE A 171 -2.55 3.13 -9.48
CA ILE A 171 -2.26 2.06 -10.43
C ILE A 171 -3.13 0.83 -10.15
N TRP A 172 -3.22 0.39 -8.90
CA TRP A 172 -4.03 -0.79 -8.56
C TRP A 172 -5.54 -0.54 -8.63
N MET A 173 -6.00 0.71 -8.55
CA MET A 173 -7.40 1.05 -8.78
C MET A 173 -7.81 0.95 -10.26
N GLU A 174 -6.86 1.01 -11.18
CA GLU A 174 -7.08 0.82 -12.62
C GLU A 174 -7.06 -0.67 -13.01
N GLU A 175 -6.40 -1.52 -12.23
CA GLU A 175 -6.39 -2.96 -12.46
C GLU A 175 -7.72 -3.62 -12.06
N VAL A 176 -8.25 -4.46 -12.95
CA VAL A 176 -9.37 -5.36 -12.62
C VAL A 176 -8.78 -6.60 -11.97
N GLN A 177 -9.12 -6.82 -10.70
CA GLN A 177 -8.65 -7.96 -9.92
C GLN A 177 -9.81 -8.61 -9.18
N ASP A 178 -9.79 -9.93 -9.05
CA ASP A 178 -10.81 -10.71 -8.31
C ASP A 178 -10.67 -10.55 -6.79
N LYS A 179 -9.50 -10.10 -6.33
CA LYS A 179 -9.18 -9.86 -4.90
C LYS A 179 -8.60 -8.46 -4.71
N PRO A 180 -8.82 -7.82 -3.54
CA PRO A 180 -8.19 -6.54 -3.24
C PRO A 180 -6.65 -6.64 -3.22
N SER A 181 -5.96 -5.68 -3.83
CA SER A 181 -4.53 -5.49 -3.66
C SER A 181 -4.22 -4.90 -2.29
N ILE A 182 -3.20 -5.42 -1.59
CA ILE A 182 -2.87 -5.01 -0.22
C ILE A 182 -1.55 -4.24 -0.20
N LEU A 183 -1.57 -3.01 0.31
CA LEU A 183 -0.37 -2.21 0.56
C LEU A 183 -0.12 -2.12 2.07
N LEU A 184 0.98 -2.71 2.52
CA LEU A 184 1.48 -2.55 3.88
C LEU A 184 2.38 -1.31 3.96
N VAL A 185 2.09 -0.40 4.89
CA VAL A 185 2.91 0.78 5.13
C VAL A 185 3.32 0.78 6.59
N GLU A 186 4.61 0.83 6.86
CA GLU A 186 5.10 0.85 8.23
C GLU A 186 6.00 2.03 8.54
N GLY A 187 6.00 2.44 9.80
CA GLY A 187 6.89 3.50 10.29
C GLY A 187 6.55 3.95 11.69
N PHE A 188 7.44 4.70 12.33
CA PHE A 188 7.29 5.10 13.73
C PHE A 188 6.36 6.31 13.93
N THR A 189 6.09 7.11 12.90
CA THR A 189 5.26 8.33 12.97
C THR A 189 4.23 8.45 11.84
N ILE A 190 3.93 7.36 11.13
CA ILE A 190 3.05 7.37 9.94
C ILE A 190 1.60 7.77 10.25
N PHE A 191 1.15 7.65 11.50
CA PHE A 191 -0.19 8.08 11.93
C PHE A 191 -0.26 9.55 12.36
N ASN A 192 0.87 10.19 12.62
CA ASN A 192 0.96 11.60 13.00
C ASN A 192 1.01 12.53 11.78
N TYR A 193 1.30 11.99 10.59
CA TYR A 193 1.34 12.76 9.35
C TYR A 193 0.01 12.69 8.61
N GLY A 194 -0.85 13.71 8.79
CA GLY A 194 -2.23 13.77 8.26
C GLY A 194 -2.39 13.29 6.81
N PRO A 195 -1.63 13.83 5.83
CA PRO A 195 -1.75 13.42 4.42
C PRO A 195 -1.49 11.94 4.14
N LEU A 196 -0.71 11.27 4.98
CA LEU A 196 -0.48 9.83 4.92
C LEU A 196 -1.55 9.08 5.72
N ASN A 197 -1.87 9.56 6.92
CA ASN A 197 -2.80 8.89 7.83
C ASN A 197 -4.21 8.77 7.22
N GLU A 198 -4.66 9.75 6.46
CA GLU A 198 -5.94 9.73 5.73
C GLU A 198 -6.05 8.64 4.66
N LEU A 199 -4.93 8.04 4.25
CA LEU A 199 -4.90 7.00 3.22
C LEU A 199 -5.15 5.59 3.77
N PHE A 200 -4.97 5.37 5.08
CA PHE A 200 -5.09 4.05 5.69
C PHE A 200 -6.55 3.62 5.85
N ASP A 201 -6.83 2.40 5.40
CA ASP A 201 -8.10 1.71 5.64
C ASP A 201 -8.09 0.97 6.98
N LYS A 202 -6.91 0.51 7.42
CA LYS A 202 -6.73 -0.17 8.72
C LYS A 202 -5.42 0.24 9.37
N ARG A 203 -5.43 0.37 10.70
CA ARG A 203 -4.30 0.87 11.50
C ARG A 203 -4.00 -0.08 12.65
N TYR A 204 -2.74 -0.48 12.75
CA TYR A 204 -2.19 -1.25 13.87
C TYR A 204 -1.08 -0.46 14.53
N PHE A 205 -1.07 -0.44 15.86
CA PHE A 205 -0.03 0.21 16.64
C PHE A 205 0.57 -0.75 17.64
N LEU A 206 1.84 -1.08 17.49
CA LEU A 206 2.58 -1.88 18.45
C LEU A 206 2.96 -1.00 19.64
N VAL A 207 2.45 -1.33 20.83
CA VAL A 207 2.83 -0.66 22.08
C VAL A 207 4.06 -1.37 22.66
N THR A 208 5.02 -0.61 23.18
CA THR A 208 6.21 -1.14 23.84
C THR A 208 6.62 -0.19 24.96
N SER A 209 7.07 -0.76 26.09
CA SER A 209 7.60 -0.03 27.23
C SER A 209 8.92 0.67 26.89
N LYS A 210 9.24 1.71 27.67
CA LYS A 210 10.51 2.44 27.53
C LYS A 210 11.71 1.51 27.64
N GLU A 211 11.70 0.65 28.66
CA GLU A 211 12.79 -0.26 28.97
C GLU A 211 13.04 -1.24 27.82
N THR A 212 12.01 -1.93 27.33
CA THR A 212 12.16 -2.83 26.20
C THR A 212 12.62 -2.11 24.93
N CYS A 213 12.04 -0.93 24.64
CA CYS A 213 12.44 -0.11 23.50
C CYS A 213 13.94 0.23 23.58
N GLU A 214 14.41 0.68 24.75
CA GLU A 214 15.80 1.02 24.99
C GLU A 214 16.73 -0.19 24.81
N GLN A 215 16.42 -1.31 25.46
CA GLN A 215 17.22 -2.53 25.39
C GLN A 215 17.38 -3.03 23.95
N ARG A 216 16.28 -3.04 23.18
CA ARG A 216 16.35 -3.44 21.76
C ARG A 216 17.10 -2.41 20.92
N ARG A 217 16.96 -1.11 21.21
CA ARG A 217 17.66 -0.05 20.47
C ARG A 217 19.17 -0.09 20.68
N LEU A 218 19.63 -0.38 21.91
CA LEU A 218 21.05 -0.57 22.23
C LEU A 218 21.71 -1.70 21.43
N THR A 219 20.95 -2.68 20.97
CA THR A 219 21.46 -3.79 20.14
C THR A 219 21.39 -3.53 18.63
N ARG A 220 20.78 -2.43 18.20
CA ARG A 220 20.58 -2.11 16.78
C ARG A 220 21.73 -1.24 16.28
N ASP A 221 22.23 -1.56 15.09
CA ASP A 221 23.25 -0.76 14.42
C ASP A 221 22.57 0.33 13.58
N TYR A 222 22.61 1.57 14.07
CA TYR A 222 22.11 2.75 13.36
C TYR A 222 23.24 3.43 12.60
N ASN A 223 22.91 4.07 11.47
CA ASN A 223 23.85 4.89 10.72
C ASN A 223 23.27 6.30 10.48
N PRO A 224 23.81 7.35 11.14
CA PRO A 224 24.91 7.31 12.10
C PRO A 224 24.51 6.60 13.42
N PRO A 225 25.47 6.05 14.19
CA PRO A 225 25.18 5.43 15.48
C PRO A 225 24.57 6.42 16.47
N ASP A 226 23.67 5.91 17.33
CA ASP A 226 23.17 6.66 18.48
C ASP A 226 24.33 7.11 19.39
N VAL A 227 24.21 8.32 19.94
CA VAL A 227 25.19 8.90 20.88
C VAL A 227 24.71 8.83 22.32
N PRO A 228 25.59 8.93 23.33
CA PRO A 228 25.18 8.90 24.74
C PRO A 228 24.07 9.91 25.07
N GLY A 229 22.99 9.42 25.68
CA GLY A 229 21.82 10.22 26.05
C GLY A 229 20.83 10.51 24.92
N TYR A 230 21.08 10.08 23.67
CA TYR A 230 20.18 10.32 22.54
C TYR A 230 18.80 9.68 22.77
N PHE A 231 18.76 8.45 23.30
CA PHE A 231 17.50 7.78 23.57
C PHE A 231 16.62 8.55 24.57
N ASP A 232 17.16 8.85 25.75
CA ASP A 232 16.42 9.51 26.82
C ASP A 232 16.02 10.94 26.51
N LYS A 233 16.87 11.67 25.79
CA LYS A 233 16.68 13.11 25.53
C LYS A 233 15.94 13.40 24.23
N VAL A 234 15.94 12.45 23.28
CA VAL A 234 15.39 12.66 21.93
C VAL A 234 14.38 11.59 21.59
N VAL A 235 14.79 10.33 21.46
CA VAL A 235 13.94 9.24 20.95
C VAL A 235 12.67 9.06 21.77
N TRP A 236 12.81 8.85 23.08
CA TRP A 236 11.67 8.56 23.93
C TRP A 236 10.73 9.77 24.08
N PRO A 237 11.20 11.00 24.32
CA PRO A 237 10.34 12.18 24.32
C PRO A 237 9.53 12.39 23.04
N HIS A 238 10.16 12.22 21.86
CA HIS A 238 9.45 12.35 20.58
C HIS A 238 8.39 11.26 20.40
N TYR A 239 8.71 10.02 20.80
CA TYR A 239 7.72 8.95 20.82
C TYR A 239 6.54 9.28 21.74
N ILE A 240 6.78 9.74 22.97
CA ILE A 240 5.70 10.08 23.91
C ILE A 240 4.81 11.19 23.35
N GLN A 241 5.42 12.21 22.74
CA GLN A 241 4.67 13.27 22.05
C GLN A 241 3.80 12.69 20.93
N ALA A 242 4.39 11.93 20.00
CA ALA A 242 3.67 11.33 18.88
C ALA A 242 2.56 10.37 19.35
N TYR A 243 2.83 9.57 20.38
CA TYR A 243 1.84 8.65 20.94
C TYR A 243 0.67 9.39 21.59
N SER A 244 0.93 10.50 22.29
CA SER A 244 -0.13 11.30 22.94
C SER A 244 -1.15 11.87 21.95
N GLU A 245 -0.75 12.11 20.70
CA GLU A 245 -1.64 12.62 19.64
C GLU A 245 -2.60 11.56 19.09
N ILE A 246 -2.30 10.27 19.28
CA ILE A 246 -3.05 9.17 18.66
C ILE A 246 -3.66 8.17 19.67
N MET A 247 -3.22 8.16 20.93
CA MET A 247 -3.58 7.12 21.91
C MET A 247 -5.07 7.06 22.28
N GLU A 248 -5.83 8.13 22.02
CA GLU A 248 -7.28 8.20 22.28
C GLU A 248 -8.12 7.85 21.06
N ARG A 249 -7.50 7.50 19.92
CA ARG A 249 -8.21 7.14 18.69
C ARG A 249 -8.80 5.74 18.79
N ASP A 250 -10.08 5.61 18.42
CA ASP A 250 -10.82 4.36 18.38
C ASP A 250 -10.60 3.56 17.09
N ASP A 251 -10.16 4.22 16.02
CA ASP A 251 -9.88 3.61 14.72
C ASP A 251 -8.46 3.01 14.59
N ILE A 252 -7.70 2.95 15.69
CA ILE A 252 -6.37 2.32 15.76
C ILE A 252 -6.43 1.10 16.67
N ASN A 253 -6.01 -0.06 16.14
CA ASN A 253 -5.87 -1.27 16.93
C ASN A 253 -4.51 -1.25 17.66
N PHE A 254 -4.53 -0.96 18.96
CA PHE A 254 -3.34 -0.97 19.83
C PHE A 254 -3.04 -2.38 20.33
N ILE A 255 -1.90 -2.92 19.89
CA ILE A 255 -1.42 -4.25 20.24
C ILE A 255 -0.44 -4.13 21.40
N LYS A 256 -0.75 -4.82 22.50
CA LYS A 256 0.02 -4.74 23.75
C LYS A 256 1.27 -5.62 23.70
N GLU A 257 2.25 -5.25 24.51
CA GLU A 257 3.58 -5.86 24.54
C GLU A 257 3.62 -7.27 25.19
N ASP A 258 2.58 -7.65 25.92
CA ASP A 258 2.49 -8.94 26.62
C ASP A 258 2.31 -10.15 25.68
N MET A 259 2.17 -9.89 24.37
CA MET A 259 2.02 -10.90 23.34
C MET A 259 3.37 -11.25 22.70
N SER A 260 3.57 -12.54 22.42
CA SER A 260 4.67 -13.03 21.60
C SER A 260 4.54 -12.55 20.15
N LYS A 261 5.63 -12.60 19.38
CA LYS A 261 5.62 -12.24 17.95
C LYS A 261 4.61 -13.07 17.14
N GLU A 262 4.43 -14.34 17.50
CA GLU A 262 3.49 -15.26 16.85
C GLU A 262 2.03 -14.93 17.17
N GLU A 263 1.74 -14.60 18.43
CA GLU A 263 0.40 -14.15 18.84
C GLU A 263 0.03 -12.83 18.17
N ILE A 264 0.96 -11.86 18.12
CA ILE A 264 0.77 -10.59 17.42
C ILE A 264 0.46 -10.83 15.94
N PHE A 265 1.28 -11.65 15.28
CA PHE A 265 1.07 -12.00 13.87
C PHE A 265 -0.30 -12.65 13.65
N THR A 266 -0.64 -13.66 14.45
CA THR A 266 -1.90 -14.40 14.33
C THR A 266 -3.10 -13.49 14.53
N GLN A 267 -3.08 -12.64 15.56
CA GLN A 267 -4.14 -11.68 15.83
C GLN A 267 -4.34 -10.72 14.65
N VAL A 268 -3.25 -10.11 14.16
CA VAL A 268 -3.30 -9.14 13.06
C VAL A 268 -3.75 -9.80 11.76
N LYS A 269 -3.22 -10.99 11.45
CA LYS A 269 -3.57 -11.72 10.24
C LYS A 269 -5.06 -12.12 10.23
N ASN A 270 -5.56 -12.68 11.33
CA ASN A 270 -6.98 -13.05 11.43
C ASN A 270 -7.91 -11.84 11.28
N ASP A 271 -7.55 -10.71 11.90
CA ASP A 271 -8.31 -9.46 11.80
C ASP A 271 -8.26 -8.85 10.39
N ILE A 272 -7.15 -9.00 9.66
CA ILE A 272 -7.07 -8.66 8.23
C ILE A 272 -7.97 -9.60 7.41
N ASP A 273 -7.92 -10.92 7.64
CA ASP A 273 -8.69 -11.89 6.86
C ASP A 273 -10.20 -11.69 7.03
N ILE A 274 -10.67 -11.51 8.27
CA ILE A 274 -12.08 -11.19 8.57
C ILE A 274 -12.50 -9.91 7.84
N TYR A 275 -11.63 -8.89 7.83
CA TYR A 275 -11.94 -7.66 7.10
C TYR A 275 -12.04 -7.90 5.60
N LEU A 276 -11.10 -8.65 5.00
CA LEU A 276 -11.10 -8.97 3.58
C LEU A 276 -12.30 -9.83 3.16
N GLU A 277 -12.74 -10.76 4.01
CA GLU A 277 -13.96 -11.56 3.79
C GLU A 277 -15.25 -10.73 3.85
N SER A 278 -15.22 -9.56 4.50
CA SER A 278 -16.37 -8.67 4.62
C SER A 278 -16.55 -7.67 3.47
N LEU A 279 -15.58 -7.60 2.55
CA LEU A 279 -15.58 -6.72 1.37
C LEU A 279 -16.39 -7.34 0.23
#